data_AF-A0A6J4KKP5-F1
#
_entry.id   AF-A0A6J4KKP5-F1
#
_cell.length_a   1.000
_cell.length_b   1.000
_cell.length_c   1.000
_cell.angle_alpha   90.00
_cell.angle_beta   90.00
_cell.angle_gamma   90.00
#
_symmetry.space_group_name_H-M   'P 1'
#
loop_
_entity.id
_entity.type
_entity.pdbx_description
1 polymer ?
#
loop_
_entity_poly.entity_id
_entity_poly.type
_entity_poly.pdbx_seq_one_letter_code
_entity_poly.pdbx_strand_id
1 'polypeptide(L)'
;MSATPGGAGTPARPQNAGERMGLSPGSVVQELGWDEDVDDELRVQIEDAVDGDLVDGDHGNVVDTVLLWWRDEDGDLVDALVDSLTDLAAGGVIWLLTPKVGRPGAVDAADVTEAAPVA
;
A
#
# COMPACT_ATOMS: atom_id res chain seq x y z
N MET A 1 9.74 14.85 -51.53
CA MET A 1 8.94 14.19 -50.48
C MET A 1 9.77 14.21 -49.19
N SER A 2 9.50 15.16 -48.31
CA SER A 2 10.24 15.35 -47.07
C SER A 2 9.61 14.49 -45.98
N ALA A 3 10.38 13.57 -45.40
CA ALA A 3 9.95 12.75 -44.28
C ALA A 3 10.27 13.47 -42.96
N THR A 4 9.25 13.72 -42.16
CA THR A 4 9.34 14.21 -40.78
C THR A 4 9.84 13.07 -39.88
N PRO A 5 10.82 13.28 -38.97
CA PRO A 5 11.18 12.28 -37.98
C PRO A 5 10.10 12.25 -36.89
N GLY A 6 9.52 11.07 -36.65
CA GLY A 6 8.61 10.81 -35.55
C GLY A 6 9.32 10.97 -34.21
N GLY A 7 8.66 11.67 -33.29
CA GLY A 7 9.13 11.86 -31.92
C GLY A 7 9.36 10.52 -31.23
N ALA A 8 10.58 10.34 -30.73
CA ALA A 8 10.87 9.29 -29.77
C ALA A 8 10.18 9.69 -28.45
N GLY A 9 9.09 9.00 -28.12
CA GLY A 9 8.59 8.99 -26.76
C GLY A 9 9.67 8.37 -25.89
N THR A 10 10.20 9.15 -24.95
CA THR A 10 11.04 8.63 -23.87
C THR A 10 10.27 7.46 -23.23
N PRO A 11 10.83 6.24 -23.14
CA PRO A 11 10.18 5.19 -22.37
C PRO A 11 10.08 5.71 -20.95
N ALA A 12 8.86 5.88 -20.45
CA ALA A 12 8.64 6.12 -19.03
C ALA A 12 9.39 5.01 -18.29
N ARG A 13 10.33 5.39 -17.42
CA ARG A 13 10.98 4.43 -16.51
C ARG A 13 9.84 3.64 -15.85
N PRO A 14 9.92 2.29 -15.74
CA PRO A 14 8.90 1.55 -15.03
C PRO A 14 8.79 2.17 -13.63
N GLN A 15 7.71 2.89 -13.40
CA GLN A 15 7.41 3.47 -12.10
C GLN A 15 7.25 2.29 -11.15
N ASN A 16 8.09 2.23 -10.12
CA ASN A 16 7.96 1.22 -9.08
C ASN A 16 6.61 1.43 -8.36
N ALA A 17 6.06 0.37 -7.76
CA ALA A 17 4.74 0.43 -7.13
C ALA A 17 4.67 1.53 -6.05
N GLY A 18 5.74 1.72 -5.28
CA GLY A 18 5.83 2.76 -4.26
C GLY A 18 5.67 4.19 -4.79
N GLU A 19 6.30 4.53 -5.93
CA GLU A 19 6.10 5.84 -6.58
C GLU A 19 4.64 6.06 -7.00
N ARG A 20 3.94 5.01 -7.46
CA ARG A 20 2.51 5.09 -7.83
C ARG A 20 1.60 5.24 -6.63
N MET A 21 2.03 4.73 -5.48
CA MET A 21 1.36 4.86 -4.20
C MET A 21 1.55 6.25 -3.57
N GLY A 22 2.37 7.13 -4.20
CA GLY A 22 2.66 8.47 -3.71
C GLY A 22 3.72 8.51 -2.61
N LEU A 23 4.45 7.42 -2.41
CA LEU A 23 5.53 7.34 -1.43
C LEU A 23 6.73 8.17 -1.89
N SER A 24 7.41 8.77 -0.93
CA SER A 24 8.59 9.59 -1.16
C SER A 24 9.76 9.09 -0.31
N PRO A 25 11.01 9.30 -0.74
CA PRO A 25 12.17 8.97 0.08
C PRO A 25 12.12 9.65 1.46
N GLY A 26 12.36 8.88 2.51
CA GLY A 26 12.29 9.31 3.91
C GLY A 26 10.91 9.20 4.56
N SER A 27 9.88 8.76 3.83
CA SER A 27 8.56 8.45 4.42
C SER A 27 8.64 7.19 5.28
N VAL A 28 8.00 7.22 6.45
CA VAL A 28 7.88 6.05 7.33
C VAL A 28 6.62 5.27 6.95
N VAL A 29 6.79 4.03 6.51
CA VAL A 29 5.68 3.14 6.13
C VAL A 29 5.56 2.03 7.17
N GLN A 30 4.41 1.98 7.83
CA GLN A 30 4.07 0.90 8.76
C GLN A 30 3.42 -0.26 8.02
N GLU A 31 3.86 -1.48 8.30
CA GLU A 31 3.29 -2.70 7.77
C GLU A 31 2.50 -3.44 8.85
N LEU A 32 1.23 -3.73 8.55
CA LEU A 32 0.32 -4.45 9.42
C LEU A 32 -0.28 -5.65 8.67
N GLY A 33 -0.50 -6.75 9.40
CA GLY A 33 -1.11 -7.96 8.84
C GLY A 33 -0.21 -8.76 7.90
N TRP A 34 1.12 -8.60 7.99
CA TRP A 34 2.04 -9.43 7.20
C TRP A 34 1.86 -10.92 7.50
N ASP A 35 1.85 -11.75 6.46
CA ASP A 35 1.88 -13.21 6.53
C ASP A 35 2.60 -13.77 5.28
N GLU A 36 2.78 -15.08 5.17
CA GLU A 36 3.54 -15.73 4.08
C GLU A 36 2.92 -15.59 2.67
N ASP A 37 1.69 -15.08 2.58
CA ASP A 37 0.92 -14.91 1.34
C ASP A 37 1.10 -13.52 0.69
N VAL A 38 1.86 -12.61 1.31
CA VAL A 38 2.10 -11.27 0.80
C VAL A 38 3.07 -11.26 -0.39
N ASP A 39 3.04 -10.18 -1.16
CA ASP A 39 3.91 -9.99 -2.31
C ASP A 39 5.24 -9.33 -1.90
N ASP A 40 6.30 -10.12 -1.75
CA ASP A 40 7.64 -9.61 -1.43
C ASP A 40 8.20 -8.66 -2.49
N GLU A 41 7.86 -8.83 -3.78
CA GLU A 41 8.32 -7.93 -4.84
C GLU A 41 7.67 -6.54 -4.69
N LEU A 42 6.42 -6.48 -4.20
CA LEU A 42 5.77 -5.22 -3.84
C LEU A 42 6.45 -4.57 -2.63
N ARG A 43 6.79 -5.34 -1.59
CA ARG A 43 7.48 -4.82 -0.39
C ARG A 43 8.83 -4.20 -0.75
N VAL A 44 9.65 -4.92 -1.53
CA VAL A 44 10.94 -4.40 -2.01
C VAL A 44 10.76 -3.10 -2.81
N GLN A 45 9.74 -3.01 -3.66
CA GLN A 45 9.47 -1.78 -4.41
C GLN A 45 9.02 -0.60 -3.54
N ILE A 46 8.38 -0.88 -2.40
CA ILE A 46 7.98 0.13 -1.42
C ILE A 46 9.22 0.61 -0.65
N GLU A 47 10.04 -0.31 -0.16
CA GLU A 47 11.32 -0.02 0.53
C GLU A 47 12.24 0.83 -0.35
N ASP A 48 12.40 0.45 -1.63
CA ASP A 48 13.17 1.21 -2.62
C ASP A 48 12.61 2.63 -2.85
N ALA A 49 11.28 2.80 -2.79
CA ALA A 49 10.64 4.10 -3.01
C ALA A 49 10.79 5.04 -1.81
N VAL A 50 10.83 4.48 -0.58
CA VAL A 50 11.00 5.26 0.65
C VAL A 50 12.46 5.38 1.09
N ASP A 51 13.39 4.70 0.41
CA ASP A 51 14.82 4.65 0.77
C ASP A 51 15.00 4.22 2.24
N GLY A 52 14.26 3.18 2.64
CA GLY A 52 14.19 2.72 4.03
C GLY A 52 13.38 1.43 4.19
N ASP A 53 13.47 0.86 5.39
CA ASP A 53 12.77 -0.38 5.74
C ASP A 53 11.33 -0.10 6.20
N LEU A 54 10.43 -1.07 5.97
CA LEU A 54 9.09 -1.09 6.54
C LEU A 54 9.16 -1.30 8.06
N VAL A 55 8.34 -0.56 8.81
CA VAL A 55 8.24 -0.69 10.28
C VAL A 55 7.01 -1.49 10.68
N ASP A 56 7.06 -2.24 11.76
CA ASP A 56 5.92 -3.04 12.22
C ASP A 56 4.97 -2.24 13.15
N GLY A 57 3.92 -2.91 13.64
CA GLY A 57 2.96 -2.35 14.60
C GLY A 57 3.58 -1.97 15.97
N ASP A 58 4.79 -2.45 16.28
CA ASP A 58 5.48 -2.15 17.54
C ASP A 58 6.40 -0.92 17.43
N HIS A 59 6.40 -0.23 16.29
CA HIS A 59 7.27 0.93 16.03
C HIS A 59 7.13 2.07 17.06
N GLY A 60 5.90 2.35 17.48
CA GLY A 60 5.60 3.32 18.55
C GLY A 60 5.87 4.79 18.23
N ASN A 61 6.11 5.14 16.95
CA ASN A 61 6.18 6.53 16.49
C ASN A 61 5.16 6.76 15.37
N VAL A 62 4.91 8.04 15.08
CA VAL A 62 4.02 8.47 14.00
C VAL A 62 4.58 8.07 12.63
N VAL A 63 3.71 7.55 11.77
CA VAL A 63 4.05 7.07 10.41
C VAL A 63 3.33 7.88 9.34
N ASP A 64 3.91 7.96 8.14
CA ASP A 64 3.32 8.71 7.02
C ASP A 64 2.30 7.88 6.24
N THR A 65 2.45 6.56 6.25
CA THR A 65 1.61 5.64 5.50
C THR A 65 1.50 4.31 6.23
N VAL A 66 0.32 3.70 6.21
CA VAL A 66 0.11 2.33 6.69
C VAL A 66 -0.18 1.43 5.50
N LEU A 67 0.58 0.36 5.37
CA LEU A 67 0.36 -0.77 4.47
C LEU A 67 -0.37 -1.86 5.26
N LEU A 68 -1.67 -2.02 4.99
CA LEU A 68 -2.51 -2.98 5.67
C LEU A 68 -2.80 -4.16 4.76
N TRP A 69 -2.19 -5.31 5.07
CA TRP A 69 -2.52 -6.58 4.43
C TRP A 69 -3.73 -7.20 5.13
N TRP A 70 -4.79 -7.48 4.37
CA TRP A 70 -6.06 -7.93 4.95
C TRP A 70 -6.66 -9.10 4.20
N ARG A 71 -7.04 -10.14 4.92
CA ARG A 71 -7.83 -11.27 4.45
C ARG A 71 -9.22 -11.27 5.07
N ASP A 72 -10.15 -11.92 4.38
CA ASP A 72 -11.54 -12.10 4.84
C ASP A 72 -11.65 -12.78 6.22
N GLU A 73 -10.65 -13.59 6.59
CA GLU A 73 -10.62 -14.31 7.86
C GLU A 73 -9.93 -13.54 9.01
N ASP A 74 -9.34 -12.37 8.74
CA ASP A 74 -8.54 -11.62 9.72
C ASP A 74 -9.39 -10.94 10.80
N GLY A 75 -10.71 -10.81 10.59
CA GLY A 75 -11.66 -10.29 11.59
C GLY A 75 -12.53 -9.16 11.07
N ASP A 76 -12.63 -8.08 11.85
CA ASP A 76 -13.41 -6.89 11.49
C ASP A 76 -12.51 -5.82 10.84
N LEU A 77 -12.77 -5.53 9.57
CA LEU A 77 -11.99 -4.56 8.80
C LEU A 77 -12.16 -3.13 9.35
N VAL A 78 -13.31 -2.81 9.94
CA VAL A 78 -13.53 -1.47 10.53
C VAL A 78 -12.55 -1.26 11.69
N ASP A 79 -12.49 -2.23 12.61
CA ASP A 79 -11.61 -2.15 13.76
C ASP A 79 -10.14 -2.07 13.32
N ALA A 80 -9.74 -2.87 12.32
CA ALA A 80 -8.37 -2.83 11.80
C ALA A 80 -8.01 -1.50 11.12
N LEU A 81 -8.96 -0.88 10.40
CA LEU A 81 -8.76 0.44 9.81
C LEU A 81 -8.67 1.51 10.91
N VAL A 82 -9.51 1.46 11.94
CA VAL A 82 -9.44 2.37 13.10
C VAL A 82 -8.12 2.22 13.83
N ASP A 83 -7.66 0.99 14.08
CA ASP A 83 -6.38 0.73 14.72
C ASP A 83 -5.22 1.30 13.91
N SER A 84 -5.25 1.12 12.58
CA SER A 84 -4.27 1.69 11.64
C SER A 84 -4.20 3.23 11.67
N LEU A 85 -5.27 3.91 12.06
CA LEU A 85 -5.27 5.38 12.18
C LEU A 85 -4.53 5.87 13.43
N THR A 86 -4.25 5.01 14.40
CA THR A 86 -3.66 5.39 15.70
C THR A 86 -2.25 5.98 15.55
N ASP A 87 -1.43 5.35 14.71
CA ASP A 87 -0.05 5.76 14.47
C ASP A 87 0.08 6.67 13.23
N LEU A 88 -0.98 6.81 12.43
CA LEU A 88 -0.94 7.53 11.16
C LEU A 88 -0.91 9.05 11.36
N ALA A 89 0.03 9.70 10.68
CA ALA A 89 0.12 11.16 10.62
C ALA A 89 -1.15 11.78 10.01
N ALA A 90 -1.46 13.01 10.42
CA ALA A 90 -2.54 13.77 9.81
C ALA A 90 -2.26 13.99 8.30
N GLY A 91 -3.14 13.48 7.45
CA GLY A 91 -2.98 13.52 5.99
C GLY A 91 -2.19 12.34 5.41
N GLY A 92 -1.80 11.38 6.23
CA GLY A 92 -1.27 10.09 5.79
C GLY A 92 -2.32 9.25 5.07
N VAL A 93 -1.87 8.17 4.45
CA VAL A 93 -2.73 7.27 3.66
C VAL A 93 -2.64 5.84 4.19
N ILE A 94 -3.75 5.11 4.11
CA ILE A 94 -3.78 3.67 4.35
C ILE A 94 -3.91 2.97 3.00
N TRP A 95 -2.95 2.10 2.68
CA TRP A 95 -2.99 1.20 1.55
C TRP A 95 -3.47 -0.17 2.00
N LEU A 96 -4.78 -0.41 1.84
CA LEU A 96 -5.39 -1.72 2.08
C LEU A 96 -5.11 -2.64 0.89
N LEU A 97 -4.42 -3.75 1.14
CA LEU A 97 -4.10 -4.78 0.16
C LEU A 97 -4.82 -6.07 0.52
N THR A 98 -5.67 -6.54 -0.40
CA THR A 98 -6.45 -7.76 -0.20
C THR A 98 -6.10 -8.81 -1.27
N PRO A 99 -6.19 -10.11 -0.94
CA PRO A 99 -6.02 -11.16 -1.93
C PRO A 99 -6.96 -10.97 -3.13
N LYS A 100 -6.43 -11.25 -4.31
CA LYS A 100 -7.19 -11.13 -5.56
C LYS A 100 -8.47 -11.97 -5.52
N VAL A 101 -9.58 -11.39 -5.97
CA VAL A 101 -10.88 -12.08 -6.11
C VAL A 101 -10.73 -13.47 -6.74
N GLY A 102 -11.26 -14.47 -6.05
CA GLY A 102 -11.17 -15.89 -6.42
C GLY A 102 -9.99 -16.65 -5.81
N ARG A 103 -9.12 -15.98 -5.04
CA ARG A 103 -8.13 -16.61 -4.16
C ARG A 103 -8.68 -16.76 -2.73
N PRO A 104 -8.16 -17.71 -1.93
CA PRO A 104 -8.43 -17.76 -0.50
C PRO A 104 -8.11 -16.41 0.17
N GLY A 105 -8.90 -16.05 1.18
CA GLY A 105 -8.76 -14.78 1.90
C GLY A 105 -9.20 -13.54 1.12
N ALA A 106 -9.76 -13.66 -0.09
CA ALA A 106 -10.24 -12.51 -0.85
C ALA A 106 -11.44 -11.84 -0.16
N VAL A 107 -11.34 -10.52 -0.01
CA VAL A 107 -12.32 -9.68 0.70
C VAL A 107 -13.32 -9.11 -0.31
N ASP A 108 -14.61 -9.03 0.06
CA ASP A 108 -15.60 -8.42 -0.83
C ASP A 108 -15.37 -6.90 -0.94
N ALA A 109 -15.55 -6.36 -2.14
CA ALA A 109 -15.47 -4.93 -2.35
C ALA A 109 -16.57 -4.18 -1.58
N ALA A 110 -17.70 -4.82 -1.29
CA ALA A 110 -18.75 -4.29 -0.43
C ALA A 110 -18.23 -4.02 1.00
N ASP A 111 -17.54 -4.98 1.61
CA ASP A 111 -17.00 -4.84 2.98
C ASP A 111 -16.02 -3.67 3.06
N VAL A 112 -15.15 -3.51 2.06
CA VAL A 112 -14.22 -2.37 1.98
C VAL A 112 -14.97 -1.04 1.84
N THR A 113 -16.03 -1.00 1.03
CA THR A 113 -16.82 0.21 0.80
C THR A 113 -17.63 0.62 2.03
N GLU A 114 -18.07 -0.36 2.83
CA GLU A 114 -18.80 -0.14 4.07
C GLU A 114 -17.86 0.24 5.22
N ALA A 115 -16.66 -0.36 5.29
CA ALA A 115 -15.72 -0.11 6.38
C ALA A 115 -14.99 1.24 6.27
N ALA A 116 -14.54 1.61 5.07
CA ALA A 116 -13.74 2.81 4.85
C ALA A 116 -14.35 4.14 5.39
N PRO A 117 -15.67 4.43 5.28
CA PRO A 117 -16.24 5.67 5.80
C PRO A 117 -16.56 5.63 7.32
N VAL A 118 -16.51 4.45 7.95
CA VAL A 118 -16.84 4.28 9.37
C VAL A 118 -15.59 4.46 10.24
N ALA A 119 -14.42 4.12 9.70
CA ALA A 119 -13.13 4.29 10.36
C ALA A 119 -12.75 5.76 10.61
#